data_AF-A0A7W6EX47-F1
#
_entry.id   AF-A0A7W6EX47-F1
#
_cell.length_a   1.000
_cell.length_b   1.000
_cell.length_c   1.000
_cell.angle_alpha   90.00
_cell.angle_beta   90.00
_cell.angle_gamma   90.00
#
_symmetry.space_group_name_H-M   'P 1'
#
loop_
_entity.id
_entity.type
_entity.pdbx_description
1 polymer ?
#
loop_
_entity_poly.entity_id
_entity_poly.type
_entity_poly.pdbx_seq_one_letter_code
_entity_poly.pdbx_strand_id
1 'polypeptide(L)'
;MKAPKKTGEDHVRQFTVQHDDNDVRLDRWFKRHLPDVGFATVSRWARTGQIRVDGKRADVDTRLLKGQVLRVPPGGALIPGIKGQRVRKPLTDAQIELAESMVLEKDRAAIILNKPPGLATQGGTGTFEHVDGLLDAFVGETDARPRLVHRLDKDTSGVLLVARSANSAAFFSKRFSGRTARKIYWALIVGIPEIKDGMIELPISKQPGTGGEKMMVDESGEGQSARTRYRVIGRAGNSTAWVELQPLTGRTHQLRVHMAAIGHPIVGDGKYGGQGAFLTGSISRKMHLHARRLRIEHPEGDLIDVSAPLPEHFAASMAQLGFHEEDGDLAIDPIKPIPEKTMQKRAAKAHSKEYRKERRGERRKRADGTSVAAGGGGRKPTGKRAAAGALLAKGPAKADSRGAPKSAGRTSAKPDGKAPARKSAAPRAPAGTDKAPARSAAPRSAAPKSAPRSAAPRSTGPKSGPARPKAPPRDKPR
;
A
#
# COMPACT_ATOMS: atom_id res chain seq x y z
N MET A 1 14.55 50.65 -33.99
CA MET A 1 15.50 49.51 -33.83
C MET A 1 14.71 48.20 -33.79
N LYS A 2 15.21 47.09 -34.36
CA LYS A 2 14.54 45.77 -34.22
C LYS A 2 14.91 45.15 -32.87
N ALA A 3 13.91 44.59 -32.17
CA ALA A 3 14.16 43.81 -30.96
C ALA A 3 14.99 42.54 -31.28
N PRO A 4 15.86 42.07 -30.36
CA PRO A 4 16.68 40.90 -30.61
C PRO A 4 15.81 39.64 -30.76
N LYS A 5 16.08 38.86 -31.81
CA LYS A 5 15.50 37.51 -31.95
C LYS A 5 15.99 36.66 -30.79
N LYS A 6 15.08 36.11 -29.98
CA LYS A 6 15.44 35.03 -29.03
C LYS A 6 15.82 33.79 -29.82
N THR A 7 17.09 33.38 -29.73
CA THR A 7 17.60 32.10 -30.21
C THR A 7 17.03 30.96 -29.38
N GLY A 8 15.84 30.48 -29.74
CA GLY A 8 15.45 29.12 -29.40
C GLY A 8 16.27 28.15 -30.24
N GLU A 9 16.94 27.19 -29.60
CA GLU A 9 17.82 26.24 -30.30
C GLU A 9 17.02 25.36 -31.27
N ASP A 10 17.29 25.53 -32.57
CA ASP A 10 16.63 24.79 -33.66
C ASP A 10 17.23 23.37 -33.87
N HIS A 11 18.11 22.95 -32.96
CA HIS A 11 18.83 21.69 -33.06
C HIS A 11 18.00 20.48 -32.62
N VAL A 12 18.05 19.43 -33.44
CA VAL A 12 17.50 18.12 -33.11
C VAL A 12 18.37 17.47 -32.02
N ARG A 13 17.77 17.18 -30.87
CA ARG A 13 18.46 16.54 -29.74
C ARG A 13 18.41 15.02 -29.90
N GLN A 14 19.48 14.33 -29.52
CA GLN A 14 19.53 12.87 -29.43
C GLN A 14 19.89 12.46 -28.01
N PHE A 15 19.20 11.45 -27.48
CA PHE A 15 19.43 10.92 -26.14
C PHE A 15 19.55 9.40 -26.21
N THR A 16 20.65 8.86 -25.69
CA THR A 16 20.79 7.42 -25.46
C THR A 16 20.00 7.04 -24.21
N VAL A 17 19.06 6.11 -24.34
CA VAL A 17 18.21 5.63 -23.25
C VAL A 17 19.08 4.95 -22.19
N GLN A 18 19.14 5.55 -21.01
CA GLN A 18 19.99 5.09 -19.91
C GLN A 18 19.42 3.83 -19.24
N HIS A 19 20.21 3.20 -18.37
CA HIS A 19 19.72 2.02 -17.62
C HIS A 19 18.39 2.34 -16.92
N ASP A 20 18.31 3.45 -16.19
CA ASP A 20 17.16 3.83 -15.38
C ASP A 20 15.89 4.22 -16.18
N ASP A 21 16.00 4.30 -17.51
CA ASP A 21 14.92 4.54 -18.47
C ASP A 21 14.40 3.24 -19.13
N ASN A 22 14.94 2.08 -18.79
CA ASN A 22 14.55 0.80 -19.38
C ASN A 22 13.11 0.39 -18.97
N ASP A 23 12.32 -0.09 -19.94
CA ASP A 23 10.87 -0.31 -19.83
C ASP A 23 10.05 0.98 -19.55
N VAL A 24 10.66 2.17 -19.53
CA VAL A 24 9.94 3.43 -19.31
C VAL A 24 9.22 3.88 -20.58
N ARG A 25 7.95 4.30 -20.45
CA ARG A 25 7.16 4.88 -21.55
C ARG A 25 7.75 6.22 -21.99
N LEU A 26 7.66 6.50 -23.29
CA LEU A 26 8.10 7.75 -23.90
C LEU A 26 7.54 9.01 -23.18
N ASP A 27 6.24 9.04 -22.85
CA ASP A 27 5.64 10.16 -22.11
C ASP A 27 6.23 10.40 -20.71
N ARG A 28 6.63 9.33 -20.02
CA ARG A 28 7.29 9.39 -18.71
C ARG A 28 8.76 9.75 -18.82
N TRP A 29 9.42 9.34 -19.91
CA TRP A 29 10.79 9.73 -20.22
C TRP A 29 10.89 11.24 -20.44
N PHE A 30 10.02 11.81 -21.29
CA PHE A 30 9.94 13.26 -21.50
C PHE A 30 9.70 14.00 -20.18
N LYS A 31 8.71 13.57 -19.38
CA LYS A 31 8.43 14.19 -18.08
C LYS A 31 9.59 14.13 -17.07
N ARG A 32 10.56 13.22 -17.26
CA ARG A 32 11.74 13.07 -16.41
C ARG A 32 12.89 13.97 -16.87
N HIS A 33 13.26 13.88 -18.14
CA HIS A 33 14.49 14.50 -18.68
C HIS A 33 14.27 15.84 -19.37
N LEU A 34 13.04 16.11 -19.80
CA LEU A 34 12.63 17.36 -20.44
C LEU A 34 11.32 17.85 -19.79
N PRO A 35 11.34 18.22 -18.48
CA PRO A 35 10.14 18.57 -17.73
C PRO A 35 9.39 19.78 -18.33
N ASP A 36 10.10 20.66 -19.03
CA ASP A 36 9.54 21.79 -19.77
C ASP A 36 8.76 21.37 -21.02
N VAL A 37 8.81 20.12 -21.45
CA VAL A 37 8.05 19.60 -22.60
C VAL A 37 6.73 19.00 -22.10
N GLY A 38 5.68 19.81 -22.10
CA GLY A 38 4.35 19.37 -21.70
C GLY A 38 3.79 18.20 -22.54
N PHE A 39 3.00 17.33 -21.91
CA PHE A 39 2.43 16.11 -22.53
C PHE A 39 1.70 16.35 -23.86
N ALA A 40 1.03 17.51 -24.01
CA ALA A 40 0.37 17.90 -25.26
C ALA A 40 1.37 18.11 -26.43
N THR A 41 2.58 18.59 -26.14
CA THR A 41 3.67 18.72 -27.12
C THR A 41 4.26 17.36 -27.49
N VAL A 42 4.55 16.49 -26.50
CA VAL A 42 4.97 15.10 -26.76
C VAL A 42 3.95 14.38 -27.65
N SER A 43 2.66 14.51 -27.31
CA SER A 43 1.55 13.93 -28.06
C SER A 43 1.36 14.52 -29.46
N ARG A 44 1.80 15.76 -29.70
CA ARG A 44 1.82 16.38 -31.03
C ARG A 44 2.94 15.78 -31.87
N TRP A 45 4.16 15.76 -31.33
CA TRP A 45 5.37 15.30 -32.01
C TRP A 45 5.38 13.79 -32.32
N ALA A 46 4.80 12.96 -31.46
CA ALA A 46 4.59 11.53 -31.74
C ALA A 46 3.64 11.36 -32.93
N ARG A 47 2.47 12.01 -32.89
CA ARG A 47 1.45 11.97 -33.96
C ARG A 47 1.96 12.49 -35.31
N THR A 48 2.83 13.50 -35.31
CA THR A 48 3.47 14.02 -36.54
C THR A 48 4.74 13.24 -36.94
N GLY A 49 5.11 12.17 -36.22
CA GLY A 49 6.27 11.33 -36.53
C GLY A 49 7.64 12.03 -36.39
N GLN A 50 7.69 13.11 -35.60
CA GLN A 50 8.90 13.92 -35.38
C GLN A 50 9.81 13.32 -34.30
N ILE A 51 9.23 12.70 -33.28
CA ILE A 51 9.96 11.82 -32.35
C ILE A 51 10.26 10.50 -33.05
N ARG A 52 11.49 10.01 -32.88
CA ARG A 52 11.91 8.69 -33.36
C ARG A 52 12.72 7.95 -32.30
N VAL A 53 12.60 6.63 -32.27
CA VAL A 53 13.46 5.71 -31.51
C VAL A 53 14.11 4.77 -32.52
N ASP A 54 15.44 4.71 -32.52
CA ASP A 54 16.25 3.95 -33.49
C ASP A 54 15.82 4.22 -34.95
N GLY A 55 15.59 5.51 -35.27
CA GLY A 55 15.12 5.99 -36.58
C GLY A 55 13.63 5.74 -36.89
N LYS A 56 12.95 4.84 -36.18
CA LYS A 56 11.53 4.50 -36.37
C LYS A 56 10.63 5.49 -35.63
N ARG A 57 9.42 5.76 -36.16
CA ARG A 57 8.43 6.60 -35.45
C ARG A 57 8.02 5.91 -34.14
N ALA A 58 7.82 6.69 -33.09
CA ALA A 58 7.41 6.20 -31.78
C ALA A 58 6.15 6.92 -31.28
N ASP A 59 5.26 6.16 -30.65
CA ASP A 59 4.01 6.63 -30.06
C ASP A 59 4.19 7.01 -28.58
N VAL A 60 3.23 7.78 -28.06
CA VAL A 60 3.28 8.38 -26.71
C VAL A 60 3.43 7.35 -25.59
N ASP A 61 2.95 6.12 -25.82
CA ASP A 61 3.05 4.99 -24.91
C ASP A 61 4.04 3.88 -25.33
N THR A 62 4.81 4.09 -26.40
CA THR A 62 5.98 3.26 -26.72
C THR A 62 6.92 3.18 -25.50
N ARG A 63 7.42 1.99 -25.20
CA ARG A 63 8.42 1.78 -24.14
C ARG A 63 9.83 1.78 -24.72
N LEU A 64 10.74 2.38 -23.96
CA LEU A 64 12.15 2.52 -24.29
C LEU A 64 12.94 1.38 -23.62
N LEU A 65 14.00 0.92 -24.29
CA LEU A 65 14.95 -0.07 -23.80
C LEU A 65 16.34 0.57 -23.68
N LYS A 66 17.15 0.12 -22.72
CA LYS A 66 18.51 0.61 -22.50
C LYS A 66 19.31 0.55 -23.82
N GLY A 67 19.98 1.65 -24.17
CA GLY A 67 20.85 1.76 -25.34
C GLY A 67 20.17 2.21 -26.63
N GLN A 68 18.84 2.28 -26.68
CA GLN A 68 18.13 2.88 -27.83
C GLN A 68 18.43 4.37 -27.96
N VAL A 69 18.38 4.90 -29.19
CA VAL A 69 18.61 6.32 -29.48
C VAL A 69 17.28 7.03 -29.72
N LEU A 70 16.91 7.91 -28.79
CA LEU A 70 15.72 8.74 -28.85
C LEU A 70 16.04 10.11 -29.49
N ARG A 71 15.52 10.33 -30.69
CA ARG A 71 15.58 11.60 -31.43
C ARG A 71 14.41 12.50 -31.06
N VAL A 72 14.71 13.67 -30.50
CA VAL A 72 13.74 14.67 -30.04
C VAL A 72 13.83 15.92 -30.94
N PRO A 73 12.70 16.43 -31.48
CA PRO A 73 12.71 17.65 -32.28
C PRO A 73 13.06 18.92 -31.46
N PRO A 74 13.41 20.03 -32.14
CA PRO A 74 13.69 21.31 -31.48
C PRO A 74 12.45 21.95 -30.83
N GLY A 75 12.70 22.94 -29.98
CA GLY A 75 11.68 23.69 -29.25
C GLY A 75 10.88 22.84 -28.24
N GLY A 76 9.60 23.17 -28.10
CA GLY A 76 8.62 22.44 -27.27
C GLY A 76 8.56 22.81 -25.79
N ALA A 77 9.43 23.70 -25.32
CA ALA A 77 9.40 24.26 -23.98
C ALA A 77 8.06 24.96 -23.68
N LEU A 78 7.55 24.78 -22.46
CA LEU A 78 6.35 25.43 -21.95
C LEU A 78 6.57 26.94 -21.79
N ILE A 79 5.51 27.72 -22.01
CA ILE A 79 5.50 29.15 -21.70
C ILE A 79 5.73 29.32 -20.18
N PRO A 80 6.63 30.22 -19.74
CA PRO A 80 6.86 30.46 -18.31
C PRO A 80 5.55 30.80 -17.59
N GLY A 81 5.23 30.01 -16.56
CA GLY A 81 3.99 30.15 -15.77
C GLY A 81 3.22 28.84 -15.57
N ILE A 82 3.43 27.81 -16.41
CA ILE A 82 2.77 26.50 -16.24
C ILE A 82 3.47 25.70 -15.12
N LYS A 83 3.15 26.06 -13.87
CA LYS A 83 3.53 25.40 -12.60
C LYS A 83 4.92 24.75 -12.62
N GLY A 84 5.96 25.59 -12.50
CA GLY A 84 7.33 25.13 -12.27
C GLY A 84 7.41 24.15 -11.10
N GLN A 85 8.46 23.32 -11.07
CA GLN A 85 8.63 22.31 -10.04
C GLN A 85 8.51 22.94 -8.65
N ARG A 86 7.72 22.32 -7.76
CA ARG A 86 7.49 22.82 -6.41
C ARG A 86 8.82 22.73 -5.65
N VAL A 87 9.51 23.87 -5.55
CA VAL A 87 10.84 23.98 -4.94
C VAL A 87 10.81 23.29 -3.59
N ARG A 88 11.65 22.26 -3.42
CA ARG A 88 11.77 21.57 -2.15
C ARG A 88 12.44 22.50 -1.16
N LYS A 89 11.93 22.51 0.08
CA LYS A 89 12.71 23.06 1.18
C LYS A 89 13.91 22.14 1.42
N PRO A 90 15.11 22.66 1.72
CA PRO A 90 16.17 21.83 2.29
C PRO A 90 15.68 21.23 3.61
N LEU A 91 16.23 20.07 3.96
CA LEU A 91 16.05 19.48 5.27
C LEU A 91 16.91 20.23 6.31
N THR A 92 16.52 20.17 7.58
CA THR A 92 17.39 20.61 8.68
C THR A 92 18.37 19.50 9.07
N ASP A 93 19.46 19.84 9.74
CA ASP A 93 20.48 18.87 10.17
C ASP A 93 19.88 17.73 11.01
N ALA A 94 18.98 18.05 11.95
CA ALA A 94 18.24 17.06 12.73
C ALA A 94 17.28 16.17 11.91
N GLN A 95 16.83 16.63 10.73
CA GLN A 95 16.05 15.81 9.79
C GLN A 95 16.95 14.88 8.96
N ILE A 96 18.20 15.28 8.70
CA ILE A 96 19.21 14.44 8.05
C ILE A 96 19.68 13.37 9.05
N GLU A 97 20.01 13.75 10.28
CA GLU A 97 20.35 12.83 11.38
C GLU A 97 19.24 11.81 11.65
N LEU A 98 17.96 12.25 11.66
CA LEU A 98 16.81 11.35 11.77
C LEU A 98 16.66 10.44 10.54
N ALA A 99 17.02 10.90 9.34
CA ALA A 99 17.00 10.06 8.15
C ALA A 99 18.08 8.97 8.21
N GLU A 100 19.31 9.35 8.55
CA GLU A 100 20.48 8.47 8.57
C GLU A 100 20.42 7.46 9.72
N SER A 101 19.99 7.86 10.92
CA SER A 101 19.79 6.95 12.07
C SER A 101 18.71 5.88 11.86
N MET A 102 17.84 6.03 10.85
CA MET A 102 16.92 4.97 10.43
C MET A 102 17.57 3.91 9.52
N VAL A 103 18.74 4.14 8.91
CA VAL A 103 19.29 3.24 7.89
C VAL A 103 19.81 1.94 8.53
N LEU A 104 19.23 0.81 8.10
CA LEU A 104 19.75 -0.52 8.38
C LEU A 104 20.76 -0.95 7.31
N GLU A 105 20.38 -0.82 6.04
CA GLU A 105 21.20 -1.20 4.88
C GLU A 105 20.97 -0.24 3.71
N LYS A 106 21.98 -0.07 2.86
CA LYS A 106 21.98 0.85 1.71
C LYS A 106 22.88 0.33 0.60
N ASP A 107 22.28 -0.18 -0.46
CA ASP A 107 22.97 -0.69 -1.65
C ASP A 107 22.76 0.26 -2.86
N ARG A 108 22.94 -0.21 -4.10
CA ARG A 108 22.73 0.59 -5.33
C ARG A 108 21.25 0.73 -5.73
N ALA A 109 20.42 -0.26 -5.42
CA ALA A 109 19.01 -0.34 -5.75
C ALA A 109 18.08 0.12 -4.61
N ALA A 110 18.45 -0.11 -3.36
CA ALA A 110 17.61 0.06 -2.18
C ALA A 110 18.26 0.86 -1.04
N ILE A 111 17.39 1.40 -0.19
CA ILE A 111 17.69 1.87 1.16
C ILE A 111 16.65 1.22 2.07
N ILE A 112 17.09 0.57 3.14
CA ILE A 112 16.25 -0.21 4.04
C ILE A 112 16.29 0.49 5.40
N LEU A 113 15.12 0.89 5.88
CA LEU A 113 14.96 1.77 7.03
C LEU A 113 14.25 1.04 8.17
N ASN A 114 14.74 1.17 9.41
CA ASN A 114 13.95 0.93 10.61
C ASN A 114 13.08 2.16 10.88
N LYS A 115 11.85 2.17 10.36
CA LYS A 115 10.93 3.27 10.56
C LYS A 115 10.50 3.32 12.05
N PRO A 116 10.66 4.44 12.77
CA PRO A 116 10.18 4.56 14.15
C PRO A 116 8.63 4.62 14.22
N PRO A 117 8.03 4.24 15.37
CA PRO A 117 6.61 4.42 15.60
C PRO A 117 6.27 5.91 15.70
N GLY A 118 5.13 6.32 15.13
CA GLY A 118 4.63 7.71 15.17
C GLY A 118 5.05 8.58 13.98
N LEU A 119 6.12 8.24 13.26
CA LEU A 119 6.45 8.89 11.98
C LEU A 119 5.52 8.38 10.87
N ALA A 120 4.97 9.24 10.02
CA ALA A 120 4.17 8.77 8.88
C ALA A 120 5.08 8.28 7.74
N THR A 121 4.68 7.25 6.97
CA THR A 121 5.49 6.84 5.79
C THR A 121 5.41 7.88 4.66
N GLN A 122 4.22 8.43 4.40
CA GLN A 122 3.99 9.42 3.34
C GLN A 122 3.12 10.56 3.90
N GLY A 123 3.33 11.78 3.39
CA GLY A 123 2.56 12.97 3.77
C GLY A 123 1.12 12.98 3.26
N GLY A 124 0.34 13.92 3.81
CA GLY A 124 -1.08 14.10 3.54
C GLY A 124 -1.62 15.36 4.24
N THR A 125 -2.93 15.55 4.23
CA THR A 125 -3.57 16.69 4.92
C THR A 125 -3.19 16.70 6.41
N GLY A 126 -2.55 17.77 6.87
CA GLY A 126 -2.08 17.90 8.26
C GLY A 126 -0.89 16.99 8.66
N THR A 127 -0.26 16.29 7.71
CA THR A 127 0.90 15.41 7.98
C THR A 127 2.12 15.96 7.26
N PHE A 128 2.96 16.69 8.02
CA PHE A 128 4.15 17.39 7.51
C PHE A 128 5.46 16.61 7.73
N GLU A 129 5.53 15.82 8.80
CA GLU A 129 6.68 14.96 9.12
C GLU A 129 6.41 13.53 8.65
N HIS A 130 7.19 13.07 7.68
CA HIS A 130 7.01 11.76 7.07
C HIS A 130 8.27 11.25 6.37
N VAL A 131 8.48 9.93 6.34
CA VAL A 131 9.65 9.28 5.71
C VAL A 131 9.86 9.76 4.28
N ASP A 132 8.80 9.87 3.46
CA ASP A 132 8.90 10.37 2.08
C ASP A 132 9.61 11.73 1.98
N GLY A 133 9.51 12.61 2.98
CA GLY A 133 10.19 13.92 2.98
C GLY A 133 11.67 13.80 3.34
N LEU A 134 11.96 12.94 4.32
CA LEU A 134 13.32 12.62 4.76
C LEU A 134 14.14 11.91 3.66
N LEU A 135 13.49 11.32 2.64
CA LEU A 135 14.20 10.73 1.48
C LEU A 135 15.02 11.73 0.66
N ASP A 136 14.79 13.04 0.80
CA ASP A 136 15.63 14.04 0.17
C ASP A 136 17.04 14.13 0.84
N ALA A 137 17.24 13.59 2.05
CA ALA A 137 18.57 13.42 2.66
C ALA A 137 19.47 12.40 1.92
N PHE A 138 18.87 11.53 1.11
CA PHE A 138 19.57 10.49 0.36
C PHE A 138 19.76 10.86 -1.13
N VAL A 139 19.56 12.14 -1.48
CA VAL A 139 19.83 12.67 -2.82
C VAL A 139 21.28 13.14 -2.88
N GLY A 140 22.16 12.33 -3.46
CA GLY A 140 23.47 12.82 -3.92
C GLY A 140 23.31 13.79 -5.09
N GLU A 141 24.32 14.61 -5.37
CA GLU A 141 24.27 15.70 -6.36
C GLU A 141 23.80 15.28 -7.76
N THR A 142 24.06 14.03 -8.15
CA THR A 142 23.68 13.43 -9.44
C THR A 142 22.63 12.32 -9.31
N ASP A 143 22.19 11.99 -8.09
CA ASP A 143 21.48 10.76 -7.78
C ASP A 143 19.95 10.92 -7.93
N ALA A 144 19.30 9.94 -8.55
CA ALA A 144 17.84 9.97 -8.69
C ALA A 144 17.18 9.80 -7.32
N ARG A 145 16.36 10.78 -6.90
CA ARG A 145 15.72 10.78 -5.59
C ARG A 145 14.96 9.47 -5.27
N PRO A 146 15.25 8.83 -4.12
CA PRO A 146 14.57 7.60 -3.70
C PRO A 146 13.04 7.69 -3.61
N ARG A 147 12.42 6.51 -3.71
CA ARG A 147 10.98 6.33 -3.92
C ARG A 147 10.43 5.21 -3.03
N LEU A 148 9.34 5.50 -2.33
CA LEU A 148 8.55 4.48 -1.63
C LEU A 148 7.95 3.48 -2.62
N VAL A 149 8.09 2.18 -2.31
CA VAL A 149 7.48 1.07 -3.07
C VAL A 149 6.46 0.27 -2.24
N HIS A 150 6.45 0.47 -0.93
CA HIS A 150 5.40 0.04 0.00
C HIS A 150 5.24 1.09 1.12
N ARG A 151 4.34 0.84 2.08
CA ARG A 151 4.10 1.73 3.22
C ARG A 151 3.82 0.95 4.50
N LEU A 152 4.21 1.52 5.63
CA LEU A 152 3.73 1.15 6.95
C LEU A 152 2.67 2.18 7.41
N ASP A 153 1.85 1.83 8.39
CA ASP A 153 0.97 2.83 9.04
C ASP A 153 1.80 3.69 10.01
N LYS A 154 1.28 4.87 10.39
CA LYS A 154 2.01 5.89 11.18
C LYS A 154 2.65 5.29 12.45
N ASP A 155 1.87 4.55 13.22
CA ASP A 155 2.27 4.04 14.53
C ASP A 155 2.98 2.67 14.45
N THR A 156 2.96 2.04 13.27
CA THR A 156 3.69 0.79 12.99
C THR A 156 5.16 1.08 12.75
N SER A 157 6.04 0.33 13.42
CA SER A 157 7.50 0.47 13.32
C SER A 157 8.13 -0.61 12.42
N GLY A 158 9.45 -0.57 12.21
CA GLY A 158 10.22 -1.64 11.57
C GLY A 158 10.54 -1.44 10.09
N VAL A 159 10.89 -2.53 9.41
CA VAL A 159 11.51 -2.53 8.08
C VAL A 159 10.63 -1.89 7.00
N LEU A 160 11.13 -0.80 6.42
CA LEU A 160 10.58 -0.11 5.26
C LEU A 160 11.64 -0.06 4.16
N LEU A 161 11.31 -0.56 2.97
CA LEU A 161 12.21 -0.56 1.81
C LEU A 161 11.86 0.59 0.88
N VAL A 162 12.87 1.38 0.57
CA VAL A 162 12.84 2.51 -0.36
C VAL A 162 13.71 2.13 -1.55
N ALA A 163 13.24 2.36 -2.76
CA ALA A 163 14.07 2.16 -3.95
C ALA A 163 14.85 3.43 -4.27
N ARG A 164 16.16 3.35 -4.50
CA ARG A 164 16.99 4.48 -4.95
C ARG A 164 16.58 4.90 -6.36
N SER A 165 16.77 4.00 -7.32
CA SER A 165 16.56 4.26 -8.74
C SER A 165 15.10 4.06 -9.19
N ALA A 166 14.74 4.61 -10.35
CA ALA A 166 13.41 4.40 -10.93
C ALA A 166 13.19 2.97 -11.44
N ASN A 167 14.23 2.30 -11.93
CA ASN A 167 14.18 0.87 -12.24
C ASN A 167 13.92 0.04 -11.00
N SER A 168 14.69 0.30 -9.94
CA SER A 168 14.54 -0.37 -8.65
C SER A 168 13.13 -0.17 -8.08
N ALA A 169 12.56 1.03 -8.25
CA ALA A 169 11.19 1.32 -7.83
C ALA A 169 10.16 0.45 -8.58
N ALA A 170 10.31 0.29 -9.90
CA ALA A 170 9.47 -0.61 -10.69
C ALA A 170 9.70 -2.09 -10.33
N PHE A 171 10.95 -2.48 -10.10
CA PHE A 171 11.37 -3.84 -9.75
C PHE A 171 10.75 -4.30 -8.43
N PHE A 172 10.92 -3.54 -7.34
CA PHE A 172 10.39 -3.91 -6.02
C PHE A 172 8.85 -3.78 -5.98
N SER A 173 8.27 -2.75 -6.61
CA SER A 173 6.80 -2.63 -6.74
C SER A 173 6.16 -3.87 -7.39
N LYS A 174 6.86 -4.53 -8.32
CA LYS A 174 6.44 -5.79 -8.94
C LYS A 174 6.46 -6.97 -7.95
N ARG A 175 7.37 -7.00 -6.98
CA ARG A 175 7.47 -8.05 -5.94
C ARG A 175 6.42 -7.87 -4.84
N PHE A 176 6.21 -6.64 -4.37
CA PHE A 176 5.14 -6.32 -3.41
C PHE A 176 3.76 -6.59 -4.01
N SER A 177 3.47 -6.09 -5.22
CA SER A 177 2.19 -6.36 -5.90
C SER A 177 2.07 -7.80 -6.43
N GLY A 178 3.19 -8.49 -6.66
CA GLY A 178 3.28 -9.90 -7.02
C GLY A 178 3.17 -10.88 -5.84
N ARG A 179 3.23 -10.38 -4.59
CA ARG A 179 3.19 -11.16 -3.35
C ARG A 179 4.38 -12.11 -3.12
N THR A 180 5.51 -11.89 -3.80
CA THR A 180 6.75 -12.66 -3.53
C THR A 180 7.56 -12.09 -2.37
N ALA A 181 7.46 -10.79 -2.10
CA ALA A 181 8.02 -10.16 -0.90
C ALA A 181 7.40 -10.74 0.39
N ARG A 182 8.18 -11.56 1.11
CA ARG A 182 7.85 -12.08 2.45
C ARG A 182 8.04 -10.94 3.45
N LYS A 183 7.07 -10.76 4.33
CA LYS A 183 7.08 -9.70 5.35
C LYS A 183 6.61 -10.36 6.63
N ILE A 184 7.41 -10.26 7.68
CA ILE A 184 7.10 -10.76 9.00
C ILE A 184 6.92 -9.55 9.90
N TYR A 185 5.84 -9.55 10.65
CA TYR A 185 5.57 -8.59 11.68
C TYR A 185 5.49 -9.33 13.01
N TRP A 186 5.99 -8.72 14.07
CA TRP A 186 5.67 -9.13 15.44
C TRP A 186 4.63 -8.17 16.01
N ALA A 187 3.71 -8.71 16.78
CA ALA A 187 2.76 -7.93 17.57
C ALA A 187 2.54 -8.54 18.95
N LEU A 188 2.25 -7.69 19.93
CA LEU A 188 1.55 -8.12 21.14
C LEU A 188 0.05 -7.94 20.90
N ILE A 189 -0.75 -8.95 21.27
CA ILE A 189 -2.21 -8.95 21.17
C ILE A 189 -2.85 -9.23 22.53
N VAL A 190 -4.05 -8.70 22.73
CA VAL A 190 -4.83 -8.88 23.97
C VAL A 190 -5.57 -10.23 23.94
N GLY A 191 -5.54 -10.93 25.07
CA GLY A 191 -6.00 -12.32 25.19
C GLY A 191 -5.06 -13.30 24.49
N ILE A 192 -5.55 -14.53 24.27
CA ILE A 192 -4.82 -15.62 23.61
C ILE A 192 -5.76 -16.28 22.58
N PRO A 193 -5.38 -16.35 21.29
CA PRO A 193 -6.13 -17.13 20.30
C PRO A 193 -6.11 -18.62 20.63
N GLU A 194 -7.28 -19.27 20.55
CA GLU A 194 -7.41 -20.73 20.70
C GLU A 194 -6.60 -21.47 19.61
N ILE A 195 -6.63 -20.95 18.39
CA ILE A 195 -5.88 -21.46 17.23
C ILE A 195 -4.48 -20.82 17.22
N LYS A 196 -3.43 -21.64 17.41
CA LYS A 196 -2.05 -21.14 17.57
C LYS A 196 -1.28 -20.86 16.27
N ASP A 197 -1.65 -21.47 15.14
CA ASP A 197 -1.15 -21.13 13.79
C ASP A 197 -2.37 -21.16 12.86
N GLY A 198 -2.66 -20.05 12.20
CA GLY A 198 -3.95 -19.85 11.53
C GLY A 198 -3.90 -18.85 10.38
N MET A 199 -4.97 -18.83 9.59
CA MET A 199 -5.12 -17.97 8.42
C MET A 199 -6.42 -17.16 8.53
N ILE A 200 -6.30 -15.83 8.46
CA ILE A 200 -7.44 -14.90 8.52
C ILE A 200 -7.67 -14.37 7.11
N GLU A 201 -8.80 -14.73 6.51
CA GLU A 201 -9.16 -14.43 5.11
C GLU A 201 -10.33 -13.44 4.97
N LEU A 202 -10.47 -12.55 5.95
CA LEU A 202 -11.53 -11.55 5.99
C LEU A 202 -11.25 -10.43 4.96
N PRO A 203 -12.15 -10.16 3.99
CA PRO A 203 -11.98 -9.04 3.06
C PRO A 203 -12.15 -7.71 3.80
N ILE A 204 -11.52 -6.64 3.29
CA ILE A 204 -11.51 -5.33 3.94
C ILE A 204 -12.04 -4.24 3.01
N SER A 205 -12.96 -3.42 3.52
CA SER A 205 -13.44 -2.18 2.88
C SER A 205 -13.16 -0.96 3.76
N LYS A 206 -13.36 0.24 3.20
CA LYS A 206 -13.29 1.49 3.96
C LYS A 206 -14.65 1.69 4.65
N GLN A 207 -14.64 2.04 5.94
CA GLN A 207 -15.88 2.31 6.67
C GLN A 207 -16.61 3.52 6.05
N PRO A 208 -17.92 3.42 5.76
CA PRO A 208 -18.69 4.51 5.18
C PRO A 208 -18.95 5.65 6.19
N GLY A 209 -19.33 6.81 5.67
CA GLY A 209 -19.67 8.00 6.47
C GLY A 209 -18.45 8.82 6.92
N THR A 210 -18.63 9.59 8.00
CA THR A 210 -17.64 10.56 8.51
C THR A 210 -16.51 9.94 9.36
N GLY A 211 -16.46 8.61 9.51
CA GLY A 211 -15.47 7.86 10.30
C GLY A 211 -14.01 7.89 9.81
N GLY A 212 -13.65 8.86 8.95
CA GLY A 212 -12.29 9.14 8.53
C GLY A 212 -11.64 8.04 7.70
N GLU A 213 -10.39 7.70 8.02
CA GLU A 213 -9.62 6.62 7.38
C GLU A 213 -9.66 5.32 8.19
N LYS A 214 -10.83 4.98 8.76
CA LYS A 214 -11.04 3.65 9.37
C LYS A 214 -11.43 2.64 8.29
N MET A 215 -10.86 1.45 8.42
CA MET A 215 -11.16 0.28 7.59
C MET A 215 -12.01 -0.70 8.41
N MET A 216 -12.76 -1.57 7.77
CA MET A 216 -13.55 -2.60 8.44
C MET A 216 -13.49 -3.92 7.67
N VAL A 217 -13.83 -5.02 8.34
CA VAL A 217 -14.17 -6.27 7.65
C VAL A 217 -15.41 -6.01 6.78
N ASP A 218 -15.40 -6.56 5.57
CA ASP A 218 -16.48 -6.39 4.62
C ASP A 218 -17.38 -7.62 4.55
N GLU A 219 -18.64 -7.46 4.96
CA GLU A 219 -19.65 -8.51 4.93
C GLU A 219 -20.49 -8.46 3.63
N SER A 220 -20.31 -7.43 2.80
CA SER A 220 -21.07 -7.24 1.54
C SER A 220 -20.58 -8.12 0.38
N GLY A 221 -19.31 -8.54 0.43
CA GLY A 221 -18.64 -9.23 -0.66
C GLY A 221 -17.95 -8.32 -1.68
N GLU A 222 -18.16 -7.00 -1.62
CA GLU A 222 -17.44 -6.02 -2.45
C GLU A 222 -16.04 -5.69 -1.90
N GLY A 223 -15.76 -6.06 -0.65
CA GLY A 223 -14.50 -5.79 0.04
C GLY A 223 -13.25 -6.31 -0.65
N GLN A 224 -12.13 -5.61 -0.44
CA GLN A 224 -10.86 -6.02 -1.01
C GLN A 224 -10.30 -7.23 -0.26
N SER A 225 -10.34 -8.42 -0.89
CA SER A 225 -9.73 -9.65 -0.38
C SER A 225 -8.37 -9.39 0.29
N ALA A 226 -8.28 -9.77 1.56
CA ALA A 226 -7.11 -9.66 2.42
C ALA A 226 -6.85 -11.00 3.09
N ARG A 227 -5.56 -11.37 3.24
CA ARG A 227 -5.13 -12.65 3.81
C ARG A 227 -3.90 -12.46 4.68
N THR A 228 -3.95 -12.96 5.91
CA THR A 228 -2.89 -12.86 6.92
C THR A 228 -2.73 -14.22 7.58
N ARG A 229 -1.55 -14.85 7.50
CA ARG A 229 -1.19 -15.94 8.42
C ARG A 229 -0.80 -15.33 9.76
N TYR A 230 -1.14 -15.97 10.86
CA TYR A 230 -0.61 -15.65 12.19
C TYR A 230 -0.13 -16.90 12.90
N ARG A 231 0.83 -16.72 13.82
CA ARG A 231 1.31 -17.76 14.73
C ARG A 231 1.57 -17.17 16.11
N VAL A 232 1.08 -17.82 17.16
CA VAL A 232 1.45 -17.51 18.55
C VAL A 232 2.87 -18.03 18.79
N ILE A 233 3.76 -17.11 19.16
CA ILE A 233 5.14 -17.42 19.56
C ILE A 233 5.15 -17.72 21.07
N GLY A 234 4.71 -16.75 21.88
CA GLY A 234 4.65 -16.84 23.34
C GLY A 234 3.34 -16.31 23.92
N ARG A 235 3.09 -16.62 25.20
CA ARG A 235 1.96 -16.07 25.98
C ARG A 235 2.41 -15.61 27.36
N ALA A 236 1.79 -14.54 27.87
CA ALA A 236 1.99 -14.05 29.23
C ALA A 236 0.66 -14.18 29.99
N GLY A 237 0.63 -15.11 30.95
CA GLY A 237 -0.58 -15.51 31.66
C GLY A 237 -1.70 -15.93 30.70
N ASN A 238 -2.89 -15.33 30.89
CA ASN A 238 -4.03 -15.42 29.97
C ASN A 238 -4.39 -14.05 29.32
N SER A 239 -3.63 -12.99 29.61
CA SER A 239 -3.98 -11.61 29.22
C SER A 239 -3.40 -11.16 27.88
N THR A 240 -2.29 -11.78 27.45
CA THR A 240 -1.49 -11.31 26.31
C THR A 240 -0.83 -12.48 25.59
N ALA A 241 -0.76 -12.39 24.26
CA ALA A 241 0.10 -13.24 23.43
C ALA A 241 1.02 -12.41 22.54
N TRP A 242 2.22 -12.93 22.30
CA TRP A 242 3.12 -12.45 21.25
C TRP A 242 2.90 -13.29 20.00
N VAL A 243 2.63 -12.63 18.88
CA VAL A 243 2.32 -13.27 17.60
C VAL A 243 3.25 -12.82 16.47
N GLU A 244 3.62 -13.78 15.63
CA GLU A 244 4.07 -13.55 14.27
C GLU A 244 2.86 -13.29 13.36
N LEU A 245 2.96 -12.32 12.45
CA LEU A 245 1.95 -12.02 11.43
C LEU A 245 2.62 -11.95 10.04
N GLN A 246 2.16 -12.79 9.11
CA GLN A 246 2.61 -12.81 7.72
C GLN A 246 1.49 -12.34 6.75
N PRO A 247 1.44 -11.04 6.40
CA PRO A 247 0.47 -10.53 5.44
C PRO A 247 0.79 -10.97 3.99
N LEU A 248 -0.07 -11.82 3.44
CA LEU A 248 -0.05 -12.27 2.03
C LEU A 248 -0.62 -11.22 1.05
N THR A 249 -1.28 -10.20 1.59
CA THR A 249 -1.78 -8.99 0.91
C THR A 249 -1.35 -7.75 1.68
N GLY A 250 -1.46 -6.56 1.08
CA GLY A 250 -1.17 -5.30 1.76
C GLY A 250 -2.34 -4.32 1.64
N ARG A 251 -3.38 -4.48 2.47
CA ARG A 251 -4.43 -3.46 2.63
C ARG A 251 -4.07 -2.50 3.77
N THR A 252 -4.58 -1.27 3.71
CA THR A 252 -4.45 -0.27 4.79
C THR A 252 -4.96 -0.86 6.10
N HIS A 253 -4.21 -0.71 7.21
CA HIS A 253 -4.55 -1.28 8.52
C HIS A 253 -4.81 -2.80 8.55
N GLN A 254 -4.40 -3.60 7.54
CA GLN A 254 -4.83 -5.01 7.42
C GLN A 254 -4.61 -5.85 8.68
N LEU A 255 -3.40 -5.83 9.25
CA LEU A 255 -3.06 -6.61 10.43
C LEU A 255 -3.90 -6.19 11.65
N ARG A 256 -4.08 -4.88 11.82
CA ARG A 256 -4.85 -4.25 12.89
C ARG A 256 -6.33 -4.64 12.83
N VAL A 257 -6.93 -4.61 11.63
CA VAL A 257 -8.30 -5.05 11.38
C VAL A 257 -8.44 -6.55 11.61
N HIS A 258 -7.55 -7.39 11.08
CA HIS A 258 -7.63 -8.85 11.20
C HIS A 258 -7.53 -9.30 12.66
N MET A 259 -6.58 -8.76 13.43
CA MET A 259 -6.38 -9.08 14.84
C MET A 259 -7.58 -8.67 15.69
N ALA A 260 -8.09 -7.44 15.52
CA ALA A 260 -9.29 -7.00 16.22
C ALA A 260 -10.55 -7.80 15.82
N ALA A 261 -10.67 -8.21 14.54
CA ALA A 261 -11.82 -8.98 14.05
C ALA A 261 -11.88 -10.42 14.57
N ILE A 262 -10.76 -11.01 14.96
CA ILE A 262 -10.73 -12.32 15.67
C ILE A 262 -10.81 -12.17 17.20
N GLY A 263 -11.18 -10.99 17.71
CA GLY A 263 -11.32 -10.72 19.15
C GLY A 263 -10.02 -10.37 19.89
N HIS A 264 -8.88 -10.34 19.20
CA HIS A 264 -7.55 -10.19 19.79
C HIS A 264 -6.84 -8.93 19.30
N PRO A 265 -7.30 -7.71 19.67
CA PRO A 265 -6.71 -6.46 19.19
C PRO A 265 -5.24 -6.32 19.60
N ILE A 266 -4.47 -5.62 18.77
CA ILE A 266 -3.06 -5.32 19.01
C ILE A 266 -2.91 -4.36 20.18
N VAL A 267 -1.96 -4.63 21.08
CA VAL A 267 -1.71 -3.81 22.27
C VAL A 267 -1.29 -2.39 21.87
N GLY A 268 -2.01 -1.40 22.41
CA GLY A 268 -1.88 0.02 22.08
C GLY A 268 -2.74 0.50 20.90
N ASP A 269 -3.46 -0.39 20.18
CA ASP A 269 -4.29 0.00 19.04
C ASP A 269 -5.70 0.49 19.44
N GLY A 270 -5.75 1.65 20.09
CA GLY A 270 -7.01 2.31 20.47
C GLY A 270 -7.95 2.67 19.31
N LYS A 271 -7.50 2.63 18.05
CA LYS A 271 -8.36 2.84 16.87
C LYS A 271 -9.26 1.63 16.57
N TYR A 272 -8.79 0.42 16.90
CA TYR A 272 -9.47 -0.83 16.56
C TYR A 272 -9.96 -1.62 17.77
N GLY A 273 -9.17 -1.75 18.85
CA GLY A 273 -9.61 -2.39 20.09
C GLY A 273 -10.20 -1.44 21.16
N GLY A 274 -10.23 -0.12 20.90
CA GLY A 274 -10.73 0.86 21.86
C GLY A 274 -9.95 0.83 23.18
N GLN A 275 -10.64 0.87 24.33
CA GLN A 275 -9.97 0.69 25.63
C GLN A 275 -9.46 -0.74 25.85
N GLY A 276 -10.11 -1.74 25.24
CA GLY A 276 -9.69 -3.15 25.29
C GLY A 276 -8.38 -3.44 24.53
N ALA A 277 -7.81 -2.46 23.83
CA ALA A 277 -6.46 -2.55 23.27
C ALA A 277 -5.34 -2.24 24.29
N PHE A 278 -5.65 -1.81 25.51
CA PHE A 278 -4.64 -1.39 26.49
C PHE A 278 -4.63 -2.34 27.67
N LEU A 279 -3.46 -2.95 27.91
CA LEU A 279 -3.21 -3.76 29.09
C LEU A 279 -3.12 -2.87 30.35
N THR A 280 -3.33 -3.48 31.52
CA THR A 280 -3.13 -2.85 32.82
C THR A 280 -1.65 -2.86 33.24
N GLY A 281 -1.29 -2.07 34.25
CA GLY A 281 0.09 -1.94 34.73
C GLY A 281 0.93 -0.98 33.87
N SER A 282 2.24 -1.23 33.79
CA SER A 282 3.23 -0.34 33.16
C SER A 282 3.50 -0.60 31.67
N ILE A 283 2.80 -1.55 31.03
CA ILE A 283 2.96 -1.82 29.60
C ILE A 283 2.62 -0.57 28.78
N SER A 284 3.43 -0.29 27.75
CA SER A 284 3.30 0.97 27.00
C SER A 284 1.96 1.11 26.28
N ARG A 285 1.44 2.34 26.24
CA ARG A 285 0.25 2.69 25.42
C ARG A 285 0.59 2.98 23.95
N LYS A 286 1.87 2.91 23.56
CA LYS A 286 2.31 2.94 22.14
C LYS A 286 1.93 1.62 21.45
N MET A 287 1.87 1.62 20.12
CA MET A 287 1.44 0.46 19.33
C MET A 287 2.49 -0.66 19.30
N HIS A 288 2.09 -1.87 19.68
CA HIS A 288 2.92 -3.08 19.60
C HIS A 288 2.69 -3.79 18.26
N LEU A 289 3.02 -3.10 17.16
CA LEU A 289 3.11 -3.70 15.83
C LEU A 289 4.41 -3.23 15.16
N HIS A 290 5.26 -4.19 14.83
CA HIS A 290 6.59 -3.97 14.30
C HIS A 290 6.83 -4.86 13.08
N ALA A 291 7.22 -4.29 11.95
CA ALA A 291 7.64 -5.01 10.75
C ALA A 291 9.04 -5.60 10.95
N ARG A 292 9.13 -6.70 11.71
CA ARG A 292 10.40 -7.32 12.13
C ARG A 292 11.31 -7.65 10.96
N ARG A 293 10.84 -8.31 9.89
CA ARG A 293 11.73 -8.85 8.85
C ARG A 293 11.13 -8.78 7.44
N LEU A 294 11.96 -8.45 6.45
CA LEU A 294 11.61 -8.38 5.03
C LEU A 294 12.54 -9.31 4.23
N ARG A 295 11.96 -10.24 3.45
CA ARG A 295 12.71 -11.04 2.47
C ARG A 295 12.20 -10.77 1.06
N ILE A 296 13.07 -10.32 0.16
CA ILE A 296 12.70 -9.86 -1.19
C ILE A 296 13.87 -9.96 -2.17
N GLU A 297 13.59 -10.40 -3.40
CA GLU A 297 14.57 -10.44 -4.51
C GLU A 297 15.25 -9.06 -4.69
N HIS A 298 16.58 -9.02 -4.85
CA HIS A 298 17.38 -7.86 -5.27
C HIS A 298 17.39 -7.75 -6.82
N PRO A 299 17.54 -6.56 -7.43
CA PRO A 299 17.61 -6.43 -8.90
C PRO A 299 18.75 -7.18 -9.59
N GLU A 300 19.85 -7.43 -8.89
CA GLU A 300 21.05 -8.07 -9.46
C GLU A 300 21.04 -9.60 -9.33
N GLY A 301 20.11 -10.17 -8.53
CA GLY A 301 19.84 -11.62 -8.45
C GLY A 301 19.73 -12.14 -7.01
N ASP A 302 20.43 -11.50 -6.08
CA ASP A 302 20.53 -11.92 -4.67
C ASP A 302 19.23 -11.75 -3.86
N LEU A 303 19.26 -12.17 -2.61
CA LEU A 303 18.16 -12.03 -1.66
C LEU A 303 18.47 -10.95 -0.62
N ILE A 304 17.66 -9.89 -0.59
CA ILE A 304 17.56 -8.99 0.57
C ILE A 304 16.81 -9.75 1.68
N ASP A 305 17.39 -9.83 2.89
CA ASP A 305 16.85 -10.57 4.03
C ASP A 305 17.16 -9.84 5.36
N VAL A 306 16.44 -8.75 5.62
CA VAL A 306 16.79 -7.78 6.67
C VAL A 306 15.79 -7.80 7.82
N SER A 307 16.31 -7.78 9.04
CA SER A 307 15.55 -7.62 10.28
C SER A 307 15.75 -6.22 10.88
N ALA A 308 14.70 -5.65 11.48
CA ALA A 308 14.78 -4.45 12.30
C ALA A 308 14.83 -4.80 13.80
N PRO A 309 15.62 -4.08 14.62
CA PRO A 309 15.52 -4.16 16.07
C PRO A 309 14.21 -3.52 16.55
N LEU A 310 13.64 -4.07 17.63
CA LEU A 310 12.40 -3.56 18.22
C LEU A 310 12.57 -2.12 18.71
N PRO A 311 11.54 -1.26 18.60
CA PRO A 311 11.56 0.04 19.25
C PRO A 311 11.53 -0.15 20.77
N GLU A 312 12.21 0.74 21.50
CA GLU A 312 12.30 0.82 22.96
C GLU A 312 11.02 0.36 23.70
N HIS A 313 9.86 0.92 23.35
CA HIS A 313 8.60 0.63 24.06
C HIS A 313 8.09 -0.81 23.88
N PHE A 314 8.46 -1.45 22.78
CA PHE A 314 8.10 -2.83 22.47
C PHE A 314 9.12 -3.75 23.16
N ALA A 315 10.42 -3.46 23.03
CA ALA A 315 11.48 -4.21 23.73
C ALA A 315 11.28 -4.22 25.26
N ALA A 316 10.97 -3.08 25.86
CA ALA A 316 10.65 -2.98 27.29
C ALA A 316 9.41 -3.82 27.69
N SER A 317 8.37 -3.82 26.85
CA SER A 317 7.17 -4.64 27.09
C SER A 317 7.43 -6.14 26.90
N MET A 318 8.31 -6.54 25.99
CA MET A 318 8.76 -7.93 25.82
C MET A 318 9.52 -8.42 27.07
N ALA A 319 10.50 -7.64 27.52
CA ALA A 319 11.26 -7.94 28.73
C ALA A 319 10.38 -8.00 29.98
N GLN A 320 9.43 -7.06 30.15
CA GLN A 320 8.48 -7.08 31.27
C GLN A 320 7.54 -8.30 31.24
N LEU A 321 7.22 -8.84 30.05
CA LEU A 321 6.34 -10.01 29.89
C LEU A 321 7.10 -11.35 29.88
N GLY A 322 8.44 -11.33 29.97
CA GLY A 322 9.27 -12.53 29.95
C GLY A 322 9.40 -13.19 28.57
N PHE A 323 9.38 -12.40 27.49
CA PHE A 323 9.60 -12.89 26.13
C PHE A 323 11.03 -12.61 25.64
N HIS A 324 11.66 -13.60 25.01
CA HIS A 324 13.00 -13.49 24.46
C HIS A 324 12.92 -13.38 22.92
N GLU A 325 13.65 -12.46 22.28
CA GLU A 325 13.52 -12.24 20.82
C GLU A 325 13.84 -13.51 19.99
N GLU A 326 14.72 -14.38 20.51
CA GLU A 326 15.15 -15.65 19.91
C GLU A 326 14.03 -16.68 19.72
N ASP A 327 13.00 -16.70 20.58
CA ASP A 327 11.81 -17.54 20.39
C ASP A 327 11.08 -17.21 19.07
N GLY A 328 11.25 -15.98 18.58
CA GLY A 328 10.56 -15.43 17.42
C GLY A 328 11.26 -15.63 16.07
N ASP A 329 12.50 -16.13 16.04
CA ASP A 329 13.27 -16.36 14.80
C ASP A 329 12.90 -17.70 14.13
N LEU A 330 11.60 -17.87 13.92
CA LEU A 330 10.98 -19.08 13.38
C LEU A 330 11.25 -19.28 11.87
N ALA A 331 11.26 -20.55 11.45
CA ALA A 331 11.50 -20.92 10.05
C ALA A 331 10.47 -20.30 9.08
N ILE A 332 10.97 -19.60 8.06
CA ILE A 332 10.18 -18.74 7.16
C ILE A 332 9.88 -19.47 5.84
N ASP A 333 8.59 -19.57 5.48
CA ASP A 333 8.13 -20.13 4.21
C ASP A 333 8.92 -19.54 3.01
N PRO A 334 9.64 -20.35 2.21
CA PRO A 334 10.56 -19.84 1.19
C PRO A 334 9.84 -18.95 0.17
N ILE A 335 10.56 -17.98 -0.39
CA ILE A 335 10.04 -17.13 -1.47
C ILE A 335 9.74 -18.03 -2.66
N LYS A 336 8.46 -18.21 -2.95
CA LYS A 336 8.02 -18.89 -4.17
C LYS A 336 8.26 -17.92 -5.33
N PRO A 337 9.12 -18.24 -6.31
CA PRO A 337 9.40 -17.34 -7.43
C PRO A 337 8.11 -17.06 -8.20
N ILE A 338 8.00 -15.90 -8.87
CA ILE A 338 6.80 -15.56 -9.65
C ILE A 338 6.63 -16.64 -10.73
N PRO A 339 5.57 -17.48 -10.71
CA PRO A 339 5.47 -18.58 -11.65
C PRO A 339 5.41 -18.05 -13.07
N GLU A 340 6.17 -18.63 -14.00
CA GLU A 340 6.30 -18.04 -15.33
C GLU A 340 4.94 -17.98 -16.06
N LYS A 341 4.10 -19.02 -15.90
CA LYS A 341 2.70 -19.02 -16.37
C LYS A 341 1.86 -17.87 -15.82
N THR A 342 2.20 -17.31 -14.65
CA THR A 342 1.55 -16.10 -14.08
C THR A 342 2.09 -14.82 -14.71
N MET A 343 3.38 -14.75 -15.03
CA MET A 343 3.97 -13.67 -15.84
C MET A 343 3.39 -13.67 -17.25
N GLN A 344 3.38 -14.82 -17.92
CA GLN A 344 2.76 -15.05 -19.23
C GLN A 344 1.27 -14.68 -19.22
N LYS A 345 0.47 -15.11 -18.22
CA LYS A 345 -0.94 -14.69 -18.11
C LYS A 345 -1.11 -13.17 -17.89
N ARG A 346 -0.21 -12.50 -17.16
CA ARG A 346 -0.23 -11.03 -16.99
C ARG A 346 0.17 -10.31 -18.28
N ALA A 347 1.18 -10.81 -19.01
CA ALA A 347 1.59 -10.31 -20.32
C ALA A 347 0.47 -10.50 -21.36
N ALA A 348 -0.11 -11.69 -21.46
CA ALA A 348 -1.25 -11.98 -22.33
C ALA A 348 -2.48 -11.12 -21.99
N LYS A 349 -2.74 -10.80 -20.71
CA LYS A 349 -3.81 -9.88 -20.31
C LYS A 349 -3.50 -8.42 -20.64
N ALA A 350 -2.23 -8.01 -20.64
CA ALA A 350 -1.79 -6.70 -21.10
C ALA A 350 -1.90 -6.58 -22.63
N HIS A 351 -1.32 -7.52 -23.38
CA HIS A 351 -1.46 -7.64 -24.84
C HIS A 351 -2.93 -7.67 -25.28
N SER A 352 -3.78 -8.46 -24.60
CA SER A 352 -5.23 -8.51 -24.85
C SER A 352 -5.99 -7.22 -24.47
N LYS A 353 -5.34 -6.25 -23.81
CA LYS A 353 -5.85 -4.91 -23.54
C LYS A 353 -5.32 -3.90 -24.57
N GLU A 354 -4.05 -4.03 -24.97
CA GLU A 354 -3.42 -3.31 -26.09
C GLU A 354 -4.21 -3.54 -27.39
N TYR A 355 -4.36 -4.81 -27.80
CA TYR A 355 -5.10 -5.25 -28.99
C TYR A 355 -6.56 -4.74 -29.00
N ARG A 356 -7.24 -4.76 -27.84
CA ARG A 356 -8.61 -4.20 -27.72
C ARG A 356 -8.64 -2.66 -27.78
N LYS A 357 -7.56 -1.98 -27.44
CA LYS A 357 -7.38 -0.53 -27.53
C LYS A 357 -7.09 -0.10 -28.97
N GLU A 358 -6.26 -0.85 -29.69
CA GLU A 358 -5.97 -0.67 -31.13
C GLU A 358 -7.24 -0.87 -31.98
N ARG A 359 -7.91 -2.02 -31.86
CA ARG A 359 -9.15 -2.31 -32.62
C ARG A 359 -10.35 -1.45 -32.21
N ARG A 360 -10.22 -0.59 -31.18
CA ARG A 360 -11.23 0.43 -30.82
C ARG A 360 -11.38 1.50 -31.91
N GLY A 361 -10.38 1.70 -32.76
CA GLY A 361 -10.46 2.55 -33.96
C GLY A 361 -11.33 1.93 -35.07
N GLU A 362 -11.08 0.67 -35.42
CA GLU A 362 -11.86 -0.06 -36.44
C GLU A 362 -13.36 -0.09 -36.10
N ARG A 363 -13.71 -0.29 -34.82
CA ARG A 363 -15.12 -0.34 -34.39
C ARG A 363 -15.85 1.00 -34.47
N ARG A 364 -15.13 2.14 -34.55
CA ARG A 364 -15.73 3.46 -34.86
C ARG A 364 -15.92 3.65 -36.37
N LYS A 365 -14.94 3.29 -37.19
CA LYS A 365 -15.06 3.35 -38.66
C LYS A 365 -16.20 2.51 -39.24
N ARG A 366 -16.69 1.48 -38.52
CA ARG A 366 -17.90 0.71 -38.88
C ARG A 366 -19.22 1.32 -38.40
N ALA A 367 -19.20 2.40 -37.60
CA ALA A 367 -20.40 3.11 -37.16
C ALA A 367 -20.67 4.33 -38.06
N ASP A 368 -19.63 5.11 -38.36
CA ASP A 368 -19.70 6.27 -39.27
C ASP A 368 -19.68 5.86 -40.76
N GLY A 369 -20.18 4.66 -41.08
CA GLY A 369 -19.79 3.89 -42.28
C GLY A 369 -20.90 3.46 -43.24
N THR A 370 -22.19 3.70 -42.93
CA THR A 370 -23.29 3.45 -43.89
C THR A 370 -24.54 4.26 -43.52
N SER A 371 -24.77 5.37 -44.25
CA SER A 371 -26.05 6.10 -44.24
C SER A 371 -26.29 6.78 -45.60
N VAL A 372 -26.65 5.99 -46.61
CA VAL A 372 -27.17 6.46 -47.90
C VAL A 372 -28.48 5.71 -48.16
N ALA A 373 -29.51 6.39 -48.68
CA ALA A 373 -30.90 5.97 -48.51
C ALA A 373 -31.56 5.38 -49.77
N ALA A 374 -32.19 4.21 -49.59
CA ALA A 374 -33.33 3.66 -50.33
C ALA A 374 -33.91 2.51 -49.46
N GLY A 375 -35.21 2.16 -49.49
CA GLY A 375 -36.34 2.70 -50.25
C GLY A 375 -37.25 1.57 -50.74
N GLY A 376 -38.42 1.38 -50.11
CA GLY A 376 -39.41 0.36 -50.50
C GLY A 376 -39.63 -0.74 -49.44
N GLY A 377 -40.90 -1.10 -49.19
CA GLY A 377 -41.31 -2.06 -48.14
C GLY A 377 -41.52 -3.50 -48.63
N GLY A 378 -41.61 -4.47 -47.69
CA GLY A 378 -41.72 -5.90 -48.04
C GLY A 378 -42.04 -6.85 -46.88
N ARG A 379 -43.30 -6.83 -46.41
CA ARG A 379 -44.09 -7.92 -45.78
C ARG A 379 -43.36 -9.10 -45.08
N LYS A 380 -43.50 -9.20 -43.74
CA LYS A 380 -43.24 -10.46 -42.99
C LYS A 380 -44.24 -11.57 -43.39
N PRO A 381 -43.80 -12.84 -43.50
CA PRO A 381 -44.66 -14.01 -43.34
C PRO A 381 -44.58 -14.60 -41.92
N THR A 382 -45.69 -15.13 -41.41
CA THR A 382 -45.77 -15.91 -40.17
C THR A 382 -46.05 -17.39 -40.49
N GLY A 383 -45.35 -18.33 -39.84
CA GLY A 383 -45.58 -19.77 -40.00
C GLY A 383 -45.73 -20.50 -38.65
N LYS A 384 -46.76 -21.35 -38.51
CA LYS A 384 -46.97 -22.23 -37.34
C LYS A 384 -46.43 -23.64 -37.61
N ARG A 385 -46.21 -24.40 -36.53
CA ARG A 385 -45.90 -25.85 -36.52
C ARG A 385 -47.07 -26.70 -37.04
N ALA A 386 -46.75 -27.83 -37.69
CA ALA A 386 -47.39 -29.14 -37.47
C ALA A 386 -46.46 -30.27 -38.01
N ALA A 387 -46.72 -31.53 -37.64
CA ALA A 387 -45.84 -32.69 -37.86
C ALA A 387 -46.40 -33.73 -38.86
N ALA A 388 -45.54 -34.62 -39.38
CA ALA A 388 -45.79 -36.08 -39.53
C ALA A 388 -44.57 -36.81 -40.14
N GLY A 389 -44.33 -38.08 -39.77
CA GLY A 389 -43.27 -38.94 -40.33
C GLY A 389 -42.86 -40.10 -39.39
N ALA A 390 -42.51 -41.28 -39.93
CA ALA A 390 -42.13 -42.49 -39.17
C ALA A 390 -41.46 -43.58 -40.07
N LEU A 391 -41.03 -44.70 -39.46
CA LEU A 391 -40.62 -46.00 -40.07
C LEU A 391 -39.23 -46.00 -40.79
N LEU A 392 -38.41 -47.08 -40.83
CA LEU A 392 -38.48 -48.43 -40.23
C LEU A 392 -37.07 -49.12 -40.06
N ALA A 393 -36.91 -49.84 -38.94
CA ALA A 393 -36.06 -50.99 -38.57
C ALA A 393 -34.82 -51.51 -39.37
N LYS A 394 -33.77 -51.94 -38.61
CA LYS A 394 -33.18 -53.31 -38.63
C LYS A 394 -32.23 -53.60 -37.43
N GLY A 395 -32.08 -54.88 -37.04
CA GLY A 395 -31.12 -55.39 -36.02
C GLY A 395 -30.12 -56.41 -36.65
N PRO A 396 -29.54 -57.42 -35.93
CA PRO A 396 -29.92 -57.96 -34.59
C PRO A 396 -28.79 -58.49 -33.63
N ALA A 397 -29.18 -58.75 -32.36
CA ALA A 397 -28.67 -59.79 -31.41
C ALA A 397 -27.19 -59.74 -30.89
N LYS A 398 -26.78 -60.38 -29.77
CA LYS A 398 -27.41 -61.35 -28.81
C LYS A 398 -27.14 -61.00 -27.33
N ALA A 399 -28.08 -61.40 -26.46
CA ALA A 399 -28.01 -62.08 -25.13
C ALA A 399 -26.78 -61.85 -24.19
N ASP A 400 -26.90 -61.78 -22.85
CA ASP A 400 -28.03 -61.96 -21.89
C ASP A 400 -27.66 -61.20 -20.55
N SER A 401 -28.20 -61.33 -19.34
CA SER A 401 -29.19 -62.25 -18.73
C SER A 401 -30.09 -61.61 -17.62
N ARG A 402 -29.91 -61.98 -16.34
CA ARG A 402 -30.88 -61.90 -15.22
C ARG A 402 -30.13 -61.80 -13.88
N GLY A 403 -30.69 -61.23 -12.79
CA GLY A 403 -32.02 -60.64 -12.59
C GLY A 403 -32.20 -60.10 -11.16
N ALA A 404 -33.43 -59.77 -10.77
CA ALA A 404 -33.80 -59.25 -9.44
C ALA A 404 -35.19 -59.75 -9.00
N PRO A 405 -35.54 -59.65 -7.70
CA PRO A 405 -36.80 -59.01 -7.28
C PRO A 405 -36.62 -58.07 -6.06
N LYS A 406 -37.29 -56.89 -5.99
CA LYS A 406 -38.62 -56.58 -5.38
C LYS A 406 -38.68 -56.79 -3.84
N SER A 407 -39.45 -56.04 -3.03
CA SER A 407 -40.73 -55.34 -3.26
C SER A 407 -40.89 -54.04 -2.42
N ALA A 408 -41.66 -53.03 -2.87
CA ALA A 408 -43.02 -52.57 -2.43
C ALA A 408 -43.11 -51.91 -1.01
N GLY A 409 -43.96 -50.90 -0.74
CA GLY A 409 -44.99 -50.16 -1.51
C GLY A 409 -45.20 -48.72 -0.95
N ARG A 410 -45.82 -47.75 -1.66
CA ARG A 410 -47.28 -47.43 -1.71
C ARG A 410 -47.89 -46.96 -0.36
N THR A 411 -48.76 -45.92 -0.23
CA THR A 411 -49.35 -44.90 -1.16
C THR A 411 -50.13 -43.80 -0.40
N SER A 412 -50.19 -42.57 -0.94
CA SER A 412 -51.30 -41.57 -0.79
C SER A 412 -51.64 -41.02 0.63
N ALA A 413 -52.38 -39.92 0.85
CA ALA A 413 -53.12 -38.97 -0.01
C ALA A 413 -53.09 -37.51 0.56
N LYS A 414 -53.75 -36.55 -0.13
CA LYS A 414 -54.10 -35.17 0.31
C LYS A 414 -55.65 -35.10 0.51
N PRO A 415 -56.29 -34.09 1.15
CA PRO A 415 -56.25 -32.67 0.73
C PRO A 415 -56.38 -31.54 1.82
N ASP A 416 -55.93 -30.34 1.40
CA ASP A 416 -56.40 -28.94 1.62
C ASP A 416 -57.12 -28.42 2.90
N GLY A 417 -56.76 -27.19 3.35
CA GLY A 417 -57.49 -26.47 4.41
C GLY A 417 -57.00 -25.07 4.86
N LYS A 418 -57.35 -24.00 4.11
CA LYS A 418 -57.46 -22.55 4.52
C LYS A 418 -56.30 -21.83 5.27
N ALA A 419 -56.48 -20.51 5.51
CA ALA A 419 -55.46 -19.51 5.89
C ALA A 419 -56.10 -18.36 6.74
N PRO A 420 -55.47 -17.18 7.00
CA PRO A 420 -54.15 -16.89 7.61
C PRO A 420 -54.21 -15.86 8.78
N ALA A 421 -53.10 -15.72 9.54
CA ALA A 421 -52.84 -14.64 10.51
C ALA A 421 -51.29 -14.46 10.69
N ARG A 422 -50.71 -13.34 11.16
CA ARG A 422 -51.21 -12.01 11.59
C ARG A 422 -50.10 -10.96 11.31
N LYS A 423 -50.42 -9.65 11.34
CA LYS A 423 -49.44 -8.55 11.14
C LYS A 423 -48.66 -8.22 12.42
N SER A 424 -47.42 -7.73 12.26
CA SER A 424 -46.61 -7.14 13.32
C SER A 424 -46.98 -5.67 13.60
N ALA A 425 -46.71 -5.19 14.81
CA ALA A 425 -46.86 -3.80 15.23
C ALA A 425 -45.74 -3.43 16.23
N ALA A 426 -45.34 -2.16 16.25
CA ALA A 426 -44.29 -1.64 17.13
C ALA A 426 -44.89 -0.84 18.33
N PRO A 427 -44.21 -0.80 19.49
CA PRO A 427 -44.60 0.07 20.59
C PRO A 427 -44.02 1.49 20.46
N ARG A 428 -44.80 2.49 20.87
CA ARG A 428 -44.38 3.86 21.17
C ARG A 428 -44.24 4.04 22.68
N ALA A 429 -43.46 5.04 23.11
CA ALA A 429 -43.41 5.47 24.51
C ALA A 429 -44.57 6.44 24.86
N PRO A 430 -44.88 6.60 26.17
CA PRO A 430 -45.47 7.82 26.72
C PRO A 430 -44.57 8.49 27.80
N ALA A 431 -44.86 9.76 28.11
CA ALA A 431 -44.39 10.48 29.31
C ALA A 431 -45.34 10.21 30.50
N GLY A 432 -45.09 10.59 31.77
CA GLY A 432 -43.96 11.32 32.40
C GLY A 432 -44.46 12.52 33.23
N THR A 433 -43.92 12.76 34.45
CA THR A 433 -44.28 13.91 35.31
C THR A 433 -43.20 14.31 36.33
N ASP A 434 -43.00 15.62 36.43
CA ASP A 434 -42.50 16.52 37.51
C ASP A 434 -41.87 15.98 38.82
N LYS A 435 -40.66 16.48 39.13
CA LYS A 435 -40.47 17.59 40.10
C LYS A 435 -39.06 18.19 40.10
N ALA A 436 -38.97 19.50 40.35
CA ALA A 436 -37.76 20.24 40.73
C ALA A 436 -38.07 21.11 41.97
N PRO A 437 -37.09 21.42 42.84
CA PRO A 437 -36.32 22.68 42.73
C PRO A 437 -34.85 22.55 43.24
N ALA A 438 -34.01 23.59 43.37
CA ALA A 438 -33.65 24.73 42.49
C ALA A 438 -32.46 25.53 43.14
N ARG A 439 -31.66 26.25 42.33
CA ARG A 439 -30.77 27.39 42.70
C ARG A 439 -29.60 27.22 43.70
N SER A 440 -28.37 27.32 43.18
CA SER A 440 -27.39 28.42 43.45
C SER A 440 -26.09 28.12 42.66
N ALA A 441 -25.49 29.00 41.86
CA ALA A 441 -25.08 30.41 42.02
C ALA A 441 -23.72 30.55 42.75
N ALA A 442 -22.67 30.89 41.99
CA ALA A 442 -21.31 31.14 42.48
C ALA A 442 -21.06 32.65 42.74
N PRO A 443 -19.92 33.00 43.35
CA PRO A 443 -19.14 34.12 42.82
C PRO A 443 -17.63 33.84 42.70
N ARG A 444 -16.93 34.78 42.03
CA ARG A 444 -15.46 34.85 41.92
C ARG A 444 -14.89 35.94 42.85
N SER A 445 -13.70 35.71 43.40
CA SER A 445 -12.76 36.73 43.88
C SER A 445 -11.40 36.07 44.16
N ALA A 446 -10.29 36.76 44.43
CA ALA A 446 -9.71 37.94 43.78
C ALA A 446 -8.20 37.96 44.14
N ALA A 447 -7.35 38.65 43.37
CA ALA A 447 -5.91 38.74 43.64
C ALA A 447 -5.49 40.14 44.12
N PRO A 448 -4.46 40.24 45.00
CA PRO A 448 -3.58 41.40 45.09
C PRO A 448 -2.11 41.06 44.73
N LYS A 449 -1.20 42.04 44.86
CA LYS A 449 0.14 42.06 44.23
C LYS A 449 1.31 42.23 45.23
N SER A 450 2.51 41.89 44.74
CA SER A 450 3.82 42.56 44.95
C SER A 450 4.53 42.65 46.32
N ALA A 451 5.59 41.84 46.49
CA ALA A 451 7.02 42.19 46.80
C ALA A 451 7.38 43.01 48.09
N PRO A 452 8.69 43.24 48.47
CA PRO A 452 9.99 42.75 47.95
C PRO A 452 11.07 42.29 49.00
N ARG A 453 12.22 41.76 48.50
CA ARG A 453 13.64 41.86 48.99
C ARG A 453 14.16 41.18 50.30
N SER A 454 15.34 40.54 50.13
CA SER A 454 16.46 40.28 51.10
C SER A 454 16.22 39.29 52.26
N ALA A 455 17.23 38.66 52.88
CA ALA A 455 18.70 38.84 52.84
C ALA A 455 19.50 37.49 52.78
N ALA A 456 20.84 37.54 52.91
CA ALA A 456 21.76 36.39 52.85
C ALA A 456 22.19 35.86 54.25
N PRO A 457 23.02 34.80 54.32
CA PRO A 457 24.43 35.05 54.68
C PRO A 457 25.49 34.32 53.80
N ARG A 458 26.78 34.50 54.11
CA ARG A 458 27.96 33.98 53.39
C ARG A 458 28.89 33.16 54.30
N SER A 459 29.52 32.09 53.76
CA SER A 459 30.87 31.55 54.11
C SER A 459 31.03 30.13 53.53
N THR A 460 32.18 29.58 53.10
CA THR A 460 33.52 30.10 52.70
C THR A 460 34.19 29.07 51.75
N GLY A 461 35.22 29.45 50.98
CA GLY A 461 36.03 28.53 50.14
C GLY A 461 37.06 27.70 50.94
N PRO A 462 38.03 26.97 50.32
CA PRO A 462 38.73 27.22 49.01
C PRO A 462 38.46 26.12 47.95
N LYS A 463 38.52 26.36 46.62
CA LYS A 463 39.64 26.72 45.70
C LYS A 463 40.73 25.64 45.47
N SER A 464 40.68 25.00 44.31
CA SER A 464 41.84 24.68 43.45
C SER A 464 41.39 24.73 41.98
N GLY A 465 42.30 25.03 41.03
CA GLY A 465 41.96 25.39 39.64
C GLY A 465 42.49 24.43 38.56
N PRO A 466 41.99 24.50 37.32
CA PRO A 466 42.35 23.58 36.24
C PRO A 466 43.65 23.96 35.51
N ALA A 467 44.44 22.96 35.11
CA ALA A 467 45.62 23.14 34.27
C ALA A 467 45.28 23.12 32.76
N ARG A 468 46.04 23.89 31.96
CA ARG A 468 45.98 23.90 30.48
C ARG A 468 46.97 22.87 29.87
N PRO A 469 46.78 22.46 28.59
CA PRO A 469 47.52 21.35 27.99
C PRO A 469 48.94 21.74 27.51
N LYS A 470 49.80 20.72 27.32
CA LYS A 470 51.08 20.83 26.59
C LYS A 470 50.97 20.24 25.18
N ALA A 471 51.78 20.77 24.27
CA ALA A 471 51.94 20.32 22.88
C ALA A 471 53.10 19.29 22.74
N PRO A 472 53.27 18.61 21.59
CA PRO A 472 54.10 17.40 21.46
C PRO A 472 55.57 17.66 21.09
N PRO A 473 56.47 16.66 21.28
CA PRO A 473 57.83 16.63 20.73
C PRO A 473 57.88 16.16 19.26
N ARG A 474 59.06 16.25 18.62
CA ARG A 474 59.33 15.92 17.22
C ARG A 474 60.31 14.74 17.06
N ASP A 475 60.14 13.98 15.96
CA ASP A 475 61.13 13.32 15.09
C ASP A 475 62.39 12.59 15.63
N LYS A 476 62.56 11.34 15.13
CA LYS A 476 63.80 10.72 14.61
C LYS A 476 64.89 10.21 15.61
N PRO A 477 65.82 9.33 15.17
CA PRO A 477 65.63 8.22 14.21
C PRO A 477 66.38 6.91 14.58
N ARG A 478 65.86 5.76 14.11
CA ARG A 478 66.64 4.67 13.50
C ARG A 478 65.75 3.69 12.76
#